data_AF-A0A072TPT7-F1
#
_entry.id   AF-A0A072TPT7-F1
#
_cell.length_a   1.000
_cell.length_b   1.000
_cell.length_c   1.000
_cell.angle_alpha   90.00
_cell.angle_beta   90.00
_cell.angle_gamma   90.00
#
_symmetry.space_group_name_H-M   'P 1'
#
loop_
_entity.id
_entity.type
_entity.pdbx_description
1 polymer ?
#
loop_
_entity_poly.entity_id
_entity_poly.type
_entity_poly.pdbx_seq_one_letter_code
_entity_poly.pdbx_strand_id
1 'polypeptide(L)'
;MSTGEGSSTSYKSSSSIKPPMFNRDPDTFSWWKTKMYSHIMGLDEELCDVLEDGVGDLVLDEEGTTIDRKKHTTAQKKMHKKHHKIRGILVAALPHKEYFKMSDKSIVKAMFASL
;
A
#
# COMPACT_ATOMS: atom_id res chain seq x y z
N MET A 1 20.71 -42.87 -13.78
CA MET A 1 19.25 -42.69 -13.85
C MET A 1 18.98 -41.24 -13.50
N SER A 2 18.62 -40.45 -14.50
CA SER A 2 18.38 -39.02 -14.35
C SER A 2 16.99 -38.75 -13.77
N THR A 3 16.99 -37.70 -12.95
CA THR A 3 15.95 -36.80 -12.44
C THR A 3 14.58 -36.79 -13.12
N GLY A 4 13.55 -36.49 -12.32
CA GLY A 4 12.36 -35.77 -12.80
C GLY A 4 11.15 -35.83 -11.87
N GLU A 5 10.94 -34.73 -11.12
CA GLU A 5 9.66 -34.01 -10.88
C GLU A 5 8.48 -34.78 -10.26
N GLY A 6 7.63 -34.21 -9.40
CA GLY A 6 7.43 -32.87 -8.90
C GLY A 6 6.08 -32.91 -8.16
N SER A 7 5.90 -32.13 -7.09
CA SER A 7 4.56 -31.93 -6.53
C SER A 7 4.40 -30.48 -6.10
N SER A 8 4.01 -29.70 -7.11
CA SER A 8 3.04 -28.62 -7.05
C SER A 8 2.82 -27.99 -5.68
N THR A 9 3.62 -26.98 -5.37
CA THR A 9 3.19 -25.95 -4.43
C THR A 9 2.02 -25.22 -5.07
N SER A 10 0.83 -25.50 -4.55
CA SER A 10 -0.40 -24.82 -4.93
C SER A 10 -0.21 -23.33 -4.63
N TYR A 11 0.06 -22.53 -5.67
CA TYR A 11 -0.02 -21.08 -5.61
C TYR A 11 -1.47 -20.78 -5.28
N LYS A 12 -1.77 -20.58 -3.99
CA LYS A 12 -3.08 -20.11 -3.58
C LYS A 12 -3.34 -18.85 -4.39
N SER A 13 -4.34 -18.93 -5.26
CA SER A 13 -4.87 -17.79 -5.99
C SER A 13 -4.98 -16.63 -5.01
N SER A 14 -4.41 -15.49 -5.37
CA SER A 14 -4.43 -14.22 -4.66
C SER A 14 -5.84 -13.62 -4.63
N SER A 15 -6.79 -14.39 -4.10
CA SER A 15 -8.14 -13.95 -3.81
C SER A 15 -8.09 -13.01 -2.60
N SER A 16 -7.95 -11.72 -2.91
CA SER A 16 -8.65 -10.63 -2.23
C SER A 16 -8.73 -10.73 -0.70
N ILE A 17 -7.58 -10.78 -0.01
CA ILE A 17 -7.56 -10.55 1.43
C ILE A 17 -7.94 -9.08 1.63
N LYS A 18 -9.09 -8.83 2.25
CA LYS A 18 -9.55 -7.47 2.54
C LYS A 18 -8.60 -6.82 3.56
N PRO A 19 -8.29 -5.52 3.40
CA PRO A 19 -7.46 -4.84 4.38
C PRO A 19 -8.18 -4.73 5.73
N PRO A 20 -7.44 -4.67 6.86
CA PRO A 20 -8.05 -4.49 8.16
C PRO A 20 -8.75 -3.13 8.23
N MET A 21 -10.03 -3.12 8.59
CA MET A 21 -10.83 -1.90 8.67
C MET A 21 -10.48 -1.08 9.91
N PHE A 22 -10.37 0.24 9.73
CA PHE A 22 -10.17 1.16 10.84
C PHE A 22 -11.48 1.42 11.58
N ASN A 23 -11.51 1.14 12.89
CA ASN A 23 -12.71 1.23 13.74
C ASN A 23 -12.80 2.54 14.57
N ARG A 24 -11.80 3.43 14.49
CA ARG A 24 -11.69 4.69 15.25
C ARG A 24 -11.61 4.53 16.77
N ASP A 25 -11.32 3.33 17.25
CA ASP A 25 -11.12 3.09 18.67
C ASP A 25 -9.65 3.36 19.03
N PRO A 26 -9.35 4.38 19.87
CA PRO A 26 -8.00 4.72 20.27
C PRO A 26 -7.25 3.56 20.92
N ASP A 27 -7.95 2.70 21.67
CA ASP A 27 -7.35 1.59 22.41
C ASP A 27 -6.87 0.48 21.46
N THR A 28 -7.48 0.38 20.28
CA THR A 28 -7.10 -0.59 19.24
C THR A 28 -6.30 0.03 18.10
N PHE A 29 -6.01 1.33 18.17
CA PHE A 29 -5.37 2.07 17.08
C PHE A 29 -3.99 1.53 16.72
N SER A 30 -3.11 1.36 17.72
CA SER A 30 -1.77 0.79 17.54
C SER A 30 -1.84 -0.62 16.93
N TRP A 31 -2.78 -1.43 17.42
CA TRP A 31 -3.03 -2.77 16.91
C TRP A 31 -3.49 -2.79 15.45
N TRP A 32 -4.36 -1.85 15.07
CA TRP A 32 -4.78 -1.67 13.69
C TRP A 32 -3.59 -1.28 12.78
N LYS A 33 -2.73 -0.36 13.21
CA LYS A 33 -1.50 0.00 12.48
C LYS A 33 -0.60 -1.21 12.25
N THR A 34 -0.37 -2.03 13.29
CA THR A 34 0.41 -3.28 13.16
C THR A 34 -0.23 -4.23 12.15
N LYS A 35 -1.56 -4.45 12.23
CA LYS A 35 -2.26 -5.32 11.27
C LYS A 35 -2.18 -4.80 9.83
N MET A 36 -2.29 -3.49 9.64
CA MET A 36 -2.19 -2.87 8.32
C MET A 36 -0.79 -3.05 7.73
N TYR A 37 0.25 -2.81 8.55
CA TYR A 37 1.63 -3.01 8.14
C TYR A 37 1.90 -4.48 7.75
N SER A 38 1.50 -5.43 8.59
CA SER A 38 1.64 -6.87 8.26
C SER A 38 0.83 -7.27 7.02
N HIS A 39 -0.34 -6.66 6.80
CA HIS A 39 -1.13 -6.90 5.59
C HIS A 39 -0.40 -6.43 4.32
N ILE A 40 0.19 -5.23 4.35
CA ILE A 40 0.95 -4.68 3.22
C ILE A 40 2.21 -5.53 2.97
N MET A 41 2.96 -5.85 4.02
CA MET A 41 4.17 -6.69 3.95
C MET A 41 3.88 -8.07 3.37
N GLY A 42 2.74 -8.68 3.74
CA GLY A 42 2.31 -9.97 3.20
C GLY A 42 1.89 -9.94 1.72
N LEU A 43 1.67 -8.76 1.14
CA LEU A 43 1.35 -8.62 -0.29
C LEU A 43 2.61 -8.52 -1.16
N ASP A 44 3.61 -7.78 -0.71
CA ASP A 44 4.90 -7.53 -1.36
C ASP A 44 5.77 -6.70 -0.39
N GLU A 45 6.96 -7.21 -0.04
CA GLU A 45 7.87 -6.56 0.92
C GLU A 45 8.28 -5.16 0.46
N GLU A 46 8.43 -4.96 -0.86
CA GLU A 46 8.88 -3.68 -1.38
C GLU A 46 7.77 -2.60 -1.34
N LEU A 47 6.56 -2.94 -0.86
CA LEU A 47 5.51 -1.97 -0.54
C LEU A 47 5.74 -1.31 0.82
N CYS A 48 6.35 -2.01 1.78
CA CYS A 48 6.70 -1.42 3.08
C CYS A 48 7.73 -0.30 2.90
N ASP A 49 8.70 -0.48 2.00
CA ASP A 49 9.67 0.58 1.64
C ASP A 49 8.95 1.89 1.25
N VAL A 50 7.86 1.82 0.49
CA VAL A 50 7.11 3.02 0.08
C VAL A 50 6.33 3.64 1.24
N LEU A 51 5.87 2.82 2.18
CA LEU A 51 5.20 3.28 3.39
C LEU A 51 6.18 4.01 4.32
N GLU A 52 7.41 3.51 4.41
CA GLU A 52 8.47 4.00 5.31
C GLU A 52 9.28 5.15 4.70
N ASP A 53 9.76 5.00 3.47
CA ASP A 53 10.65 5.96 2.79
C ASP A 53 9.87 6.97 1.94
N GLY A 54 8.65 6.62 1.53
CA GLY A 54 7.80 7.47 0.69
C GLY A 54 8.03 7.21 -0.81
N VAL A 55 7.77 8.23 -1.63
CA VAL A 55 7.69 8.11 -3.11
C VAL A 55 8.91 8.66 -3.85
N GLY A 56 9.97 9.02 -3.13
CA GLY A 56 11.21 9.56 -3.71
C GLY A 56 10.98 10.89 -4.43
N ASP A 57 11.39 10.96 -5.69
CA ASP A 57 11.32 12.13 -6.58
C ASP A 57 10.02 12.22 -7.39
N LEU A 58 9.04 11.36 -7.12
CA LEU A 58 7.75 11.39 -7.81
C LEU A 58 7.00 12.70 -7.49
N VAL A 59 6.64 13.42 -8.54
CA VAL A 59 5.73 14.57 -8.44
C VAL A 59 4.29 14.07 -8.56
N LEU A 60 3.51 14.29 -7.51
CA LEU A 60 2.11 13.88 -7.41
C LEU A 60 1.19 15.10 -7.36
N ASP A 61 -0.04 14.94 -7.86
CA ASP A 61 -1.13 15.87 -7.62
C ASP A 61 -1.79 15.64 -6.24
N GLU A 62 -2.82 16.43 -5.93
CA GLU A 62 -3.53 16.38 -4.64
C GLU A 62 -4.19 15.00 -4.39
N GLU A 63 -4.56 14.29 -5.45
CA GLU A 63 -5.11 12.94 -5.42
C GLU A 63 -4.04 11.84 -5.36
N GLY A 64 -2.76 12.18 -5.33
CA GLY A 64 -1.66 11.23 -5.27
C GLY A 64 -1.38 10.51 -6.60
N THR A 65 -1.85 11.09 -7.70
CA THR A 65 -1.61 10.62 -9.06
C THR A 65 -0.38 11.31 -9.64
N THR A 66 0.36 10.60 -10.48
CA THR A 66 1.59 11.14 -11.06
C THR A 66 1.32 12.18 -12.15
N ILE A 67 1.93 13.35 -11.98
CA ILE A 67 1.98 14.38 -13.01
C ILE A 67 2.94 13.91 -14.11
N ASP A 68 2.53 13.99 -15.38
CA ASP A 68 3.39 13.63 -16.52
C ASP A 68 3.92 12.19 -16.55
N ARG A 69 3.11 11.20 -16.13
CA ARG A 69 3.42 9.75 -16.14
C ARG A 69 4.14 9.22 -17.39
N LYS A 70 3.92 9.85 -18.56
CA LYS A 70 4.58 9.49 -19.84
C LYS A 70 6.10 9.69 -19.82
N LYS A 71 6.60 10.67 -19.06
CA LYS A 71 8.03 11.01 -18.94
C LYS A 71 8.78 10.15 -17.92
N HIS A 72 8.06 9.33 -17.15
CA HIS A 72 8.66 8.56 -16.06
C HIS A 72 9.62 7.48 -16.54
N THR A 73 10.73 7.36 -15.83
CA THR A 73 11.65 6.22 -15.92
C THR A 73 10.94 4.92 -15.50
N THR A 74 11.56 3.78 -15.80
CA THR A 74 11.03 2.47 -15.38
C THR A 74 10.92 2.38 -13.85
N ALA A 75 11.89 2.92 -13.12
CA ALA A 75 11.89 2.94 -11.65
C ALA A 75 10.73 3.80 -11.10
N GLN A 76 10.55 5.01 -11.64
CA GLN A 76 9.44 5.89 -11.25
C GLN A 76 8.07 5.27 -11.56
N LYS A 77 7.93 4.56 -12.69
CA LYS A 77 6.71 3.81 -13.01
C LYS A 77 6.45 2.67 -12.03
N LYS A 78 7.49 1.94 -11.60
CA LYS A 78 7.38 0.89 -10.58
C LYS A 78 6.95 1.50 -9.24
N MET A 79 7.60 2.58 -8.81
CA MET A 79 7.28 3.30 -7.58
C MET A 79 5.84 3.83 -7.57
N HIS A 80 5.39 4.46 -8.66
CA HIS A 80 4.02 4.94 -8.80
C HIS A 80 2.98 3.82 -8.65
N LYS A 81 3.21 2.65 -9.25
CA LYS A 81 2.30 1.51 -9.12
C LYS A 81 2.19 1.03 -7.68
N LYS A 82 3.31 0.95 -6.96
CA LYS A 82 3.33 0.58 -5.53
C LYS A 82 2.61 1.59 -4.67
N HIS A 83 2.93 2.88 -4.84
CA HIS A 83 2.26 3.98 -4.18
C HIS A 83 0.74 3.90 -4.36
N HIS A 84 0.28 3.77 -5.61
CA HIS A 84 -1.14 3.69 -5.94
C HIS A 84 -1.82 2.46 -5.31
N LYS A 85 -1.13 1.31 -5.28
CA LYS A 85 -1.62 0.09 -4.64
C LYS A 85 -1.84 0.29 -3.13
N ILE A 86 -0.85 0.83 -2.42
CA ILE A 86 -0.94 1.09 -0.97
C ILE A 86 -2.03 2.13 -0.68
N ARG A 87 -2.11 3.18 -1.49
CA ARG A 87 -3.16 4.19 -1.36
C ARG A 87 -4.55 3.59 -1.49
N GLY A 88 -4.76 2.70 -2.47
CA GLY A 88 -6.02 1.97 -2.63
C GLY A 88 -6.37 1.11 -1.41
N ILE A 89 -5.39 0.45 -0.80
CA ILE A 89 -5.54 -0.32 0.44
C ILE A 89 -5.98 0.58 1.59
N LEU A 90 -5.28 1.71 1.80
CA LEU A 90 -5.61 2.66 2.87
C LEU A 90 -7.00 3.26 2.68
N VAL A 91 -7.33 3.71 1.47
CA VAL A 91 -8.65 4.28 1.16
C VAL A 91 -9.77 3.25 1.40
N ALA A 92 -9.55 1.98 1.07
CA ALA A 92 -10.53 0.92 1.32
C ALA A 92 -10.67 0.57 2.80
N ALA A 93 -9.60 0.72 3.58
CA ALA A 93 -9.58 0.42 5.01
C ALA A 93 -10.15 1.54 5.89
N LEU A 94 -10.18 2.77 5.38
CA LEU A 94 -10.58 3.96 6.13
C LEU A 94 -12.05 4.30 5.93
N PRO A 95 -12.78 4.59 7.00
CA PRO A 95 -14.09 5.23 6.88
C PRO A 95 -13.98 6.57 6.16
N HIS A 96 -14.94 6.88 5.29
CA HIS A 96 -14.98 8.13 4.50
C HIS A 96 -14.67 9.40 5.32
N LYS A 97 -15.26 9.54 6.51
CA LYS A 97 -15.02 10.71 7.39
C LYS A 97 -13.55 10.86 7.82
N GLU A 98 -12.83 9.77 8.03
CA GLU A 98 -11.42 9.85 8.46
C GLU A 98 -10.53 10.23 7.29
N TYR A 99 -10.79 9.67 6.11
CA TYR A 99 -10.10 10.08 4.88
C TYR A 99 -10.24 11.59 4.62
N PHE A 100 -11.40 12.19 4.86
CA PHE A 100 -11.60 13.63 4.61
C PHE A 100 -10.91 14.55 5.61
N LYS A 101 -10.60 14.08 6.83
CA LYS A 101 -9.88 14.87 7.85
C LYS A 101 -8.38 14.96 7.57
N MET A 102 -7.83 14.09 6.73
CA MET A 102 -6.41 14.11 6.38
C MET A 102 -6.07 15.42 5.67
N SER A 103 -4.98 16.05 6.08
CA SER A 103 -4.44 17.25 5.44
C SER A 103 -3.72 16.93 4.14
N ASP A 104 -2.97 15.81 4.11
CA ASP A 104 -2.29 15.31 2.92
C ASP A 104 -2.80 13.90 2.57
N LYS A 105 -3.40 13.79 1.38
CA LYS A 105 -3.97 12.54 0.80
C LYS A 105 -3.21 12.10 -0.43
N SER A 106 -2.15 12.83 -0.78
CA SER A 106 -1.36 12.63 -1.99
C SER A 106 -0.29 11.57 -1.77
N ILE A 107 0.35 11.53 -0.60
CA ILE A 107 1.46 10.63 -0.28
C ILE A 107 1.05 9.60 0.78
N VAL A 108 1.20 8.30 0.49
CA VAL A 108 0.84 7.21 1.42
C VAL A 108 1.53 7.28 2.78
N LYS A 109 2.80 7.70 2.83
CA LYS A 109 3.54 7.92 4.09
C LYS A 109 2.86 8.99 4.94
N ALA A 110 2.46 10.10 4.33
CA ALA A 110 1.76 11.18 5.03
C ALA A 110 0.36 10.73 5.49
N MET A 111 -0.37 10.00 4.65
CA MET A 111 -1.66 9.40 5.03
C MET A 111 -1.51 8.48 6.25
N PHE A 112 -0.51 7.58 6.24
CA PHE A 112 -0.30 6.61 7.31
C PHE A 112 0.17 7.27 8.63
N ALA A 113 0.97 8.34 8.52
CA ALA A 113 1.41 9.13 9.66
C ALA A 113 0.30 10.01 10.27
N SER A 114 -0.66 10.46 9.46
CA SER A 114 -1.77 11.33 9.89
C SER A 114 -2.90 10.58 10.59
N LEU A 115 -2.90 9.25 10.51
CA LEU A 115 -3.83 8.38 11.23
C LEU A 115 -3.45 8.28 12.70
#